data_AF-A0A8T3A2C4-F1
#
_entry.id   AF-A0A8T3A2C4-F1
#
_cell.length_a   1.000
_cell.length_b   1.000
_cell.length_c   1.000
_cell.angle_alpha   90.00
_cell.angle_beta   90.00
_cell.angle_gamma   90.00
#
_symmetry.space_group_name_H-M   'P 1'
#
loop_
_entity.id
_entity.type
_entity.pdbx_description
1 polymer ?
#
loop_
_entity_poly.entity_id
_entity_poly.type
_entity_poly.pdbx_seq_one_letter_code
_entity_poly.pdbx_strand_id
1 'polypeptide(L)'
;MISYGMLIFEKGGDMQASKKHCGNNKKQTKAKITTTSKDPQSIAAKIRRERISERLKILQDLVPNGTKVDLVTMLEKAISYVKFLQLQVKVLATDEFWPAQGGKAPEVSHVKEAIDAILSSHRERNSNFNF
;
A
#
# COMPACT_ATOMS: atom_id res chain seq x y z
N MET A 1 -29.19 -17.85 30.21
CA MET A 1 -28.44 -16.82 30.95
C MET A 1 -27.01 -17.31 31.13
N ILE A 2 -26.03 -16.42 30.88
CA ILE A 2 -24.58 -16.56 31.17
C ILE A 2 -23.86 -17.54 30.22
N SER A 3 -22.74 -17.26 29.54
CA SER A 3 -21.94 -16.07 29.22
C SER A 3 -20.89 -16.55 28.20
N TYR A 4 -20.81 -15.96 27.00
CA TYR A 4 -19.64 -16.16 26.12
C TYR A 4 -18.50 -15.25 26.60
N GLY A 5 -17.92 -15.64 27.73
CA GLY A 5 -16.74 -15.00 28.31
C GLY A 5 -15.50 -15.39 27.53
N MET A 6 -15.14 -14.58 26.53
CA MET A 6 -13.80 -14.00 26.39
C MET A 6 -12.64 -14.91 26.85
N LEU A 7 -12.25 -15.85 26.01
CA LEU A 7 -11.01 -16.60 26.17
C LEU A 7 -9.83 -15.70 25.76
N ILE A 8 -9.43 -14.79 26.64
CA ILE A 8 -8.16 -14.07 26.51
C ILE A 8 -7.09 -14.95 27.16
N PHE A 9 -6.31 -15.60 26.29
CA PHE A 9 -5.10 -16.29 26.68
C PHE A 9 -4.04 -15.24 27.04
N GLU A 10 -3.80 -15.11 28.34
CA GLU A 10 -2.77 -14.24 28.92
C GLU A 10 -1.39 -14.87 28.68
N LYS A 11 -0.46 -14.13 28.06
CA LYS A 11 0.98 -14.39 28.21
C LYS A 11 1.64 -13.18 28.85
N GLY A 12 2.03 -13.37 30.11
CA GLY A 12 2.80 -12.44 30.92
C GLY A 12 4.19 -12.17 30.33
N GLY A 13 4.68 -10.95 30.61
CA GLY A 13 6.03 -10.50 30.31
C GLY A 13 6.70 -10.01 31.59
N ASP A 14 7.89 -10.55 31.85
CA ASP A 14 8.69 -10.35 33.07
C ASP A 14 9.26 -8.94 33.27
N MET A 15 9.50 -8.69 34.55
CA MET A 15 9.91 -7.45 35.19
C MET A 15 11.41 -7.19 35.06
N GLN A 16 11.85 -5.94 34.85
CA GLN A 16 13.12 -5.49 35.43
C GLN A 16 13.12 -3.97 35.69
N ALA A 17 13.15 -3.64 36.98
CA ALA A 17 13.29 -2.29 37.51
C ALA A 17 14.75 -2.05 37.92
N SER A 18 15.29 -0.87 37.61
CA SER A 18 16.45 -0.32 38.31
C SER A 18 16.29 1.20 38.48
N LYS A 19 16.79 1.72 39.60
CA LYS A 19 16.20 2.81 40.41
C LYS A 19 17.17 4.01 40.55
N LYS A 20 16.56 5.21 40.72
CA LYS A 20 17.08 6.50 41.29
C LYS A 20 17.92 7.38 40.34
N HIS A 21 17.90 8.72 40.35
CA HIS A 21 17.77 9.73 41.42
C HIS A 21 17.23 11.08 40.85
N CYS A 22 16.58 11.94 41.66
CA CYS A 22 15.92 13.19 41.25
C CYS A 22 16.55 14.44 41.90
N GLY A 23 16.72 15.53 41.14
CA GLY A 23 17.12 16.85 41.61
C GLY A 23 16.63 17.99 40.69
N ASN A 24 15.92 18.97 41.28
CA ASN A 24 15.26 20.12 40.65
C ASN A 24 16.22 21.17 40.06
N ASN A 25 15.86 21.80 38.94
CA ASN A 25 15.46 23.24 38.87
C ASN A 25 15.35 23.79 37.42
N LYS A 26 14.22 24.46 37.17
CA LYS A 26 13.94 25.61 36.29
C LYS A 26 14.59 25.73 34.90
N LYS A 27 13.66 25.96 33.94
CA LYS A 27 13.76 26.56 32.58
C LYS A 27 13.87 25.58 31.40
N GLN A 28 12.87 25.75 30.52
CA GLN A 28 12.84 25.43 29.09
C GLN A 28 12.86 23.94 28.67
N THR A 29 12.01 23.66 27.66
CA THR A 29 11.95 22.49 26.78
C THR A 29 11.22 21.20 27.22
N LYS A 30 10.54 20.60 26.21
CA LYS A 30 10.29 19.16 25.96
C LYS A 30 9.28 18.36 26.81
N ALA A 31 8.35 17.78 26.05
CA ALA A 31 8.08 16.34 25.93
C ALA A 31 7.49 15.53 27.12
N LYS A 32 6.34 14.91 26.79
CA LYS A 32 6.02 13.49 26.99
C LYS A 32 5.59 13.03 28.40
N ILE A 33 4.28 13.09 28.63
CA ILE A 33 3.61 12.16 29.54
C ILE A 33 3.41 10.84 28.77
N THR A 34 4.33 9.89 28.93
CA THR A 34 4.07 8.48 28.60
C THR A 34 3.19 7.88 29.68
N THR A 35 1.87 8.06 29.56
CA THR A 35 0.98 6.99 30.00
C THR A 35 0.98 5.96 28.88
N THR A 36 1.46 4.75 29.14
CA THR A 36 1.02 3.58 28.38
C THR A 36 -0.47 3.44 28.63
N SER A 37 -1.27 4.25 27.94
CA SER A 37 -2.70 4.22 27.96
C SER A 37 -3.12 2.88 27.35
N LYS A 38 -3.42 1.91 28.24
CA LYS A 38 -4.13 0.66 27.94
C LYS A 38 -5.62 0.93 27.69
N ASP A 39 -5.97 2.15 27.30
CA ASP A 39 -7.33 2.51 26.95
C ASP A 39 -7.75 1.74 25.68
N PRO A 40 -8.96 1.17 25.63
CA PRO A 40 -9.45 0.43 24.47
C PRO A 40 -9.35 1.21 23.15
N GLN A 41 -9.53 2.54 23.16
CA GLN A 41 -9.40 3.39 21.97
C GLN A 41 -7.95 3.50 21.50
N SER A 42 -6.99 3.59 22.42
CA SER A 42 -5.54 3.58 22.13
C SER A 42 -5.12 2.25 21.49
N ILE A 43 -5.60 1.13 22.04
CA ILE A 43 -5.36 -0.22 21.50
C ILE A 43 -5.97 -0.36 20.11
N ALA A 44 -7.22 0.07 19.91
CA ALA A 44 -7.89 0.04 18.61
C ALA A 44 -7.16 0.89 17.56
N ALA A 45 -6.68 2.08 17.94
CA ALA A 45 -5.89 2.94 17.07
C ALA A 45 -4.55 2.30 16.68
N LYS A 46 -3.88 1.62 17.61
CA LYS A 46 -2.64 0.87 17.35
C LYS A 46 -2.88 -0.25 16.34
N ILE A 47 -3.88 -1.09 16.55
CA ILE A 47 -4.24 -2.19 15.63
C ILE A 47 -4.56 -1.64 14.24
N ARG A 48 -5.30 -0.53 14.15
CA ARG A 48 -5.59 0.13 12.85
C ARG A 48 -4.30 0.53 12.14
N ARG A 49 -3.34 1.14 12.85
CA ARG A 49 -2.05 1.55 12.27
C ARG A 49 -1.23 0.34 11.81
N GLU A 50 -1.18 -0.73 12.60
CA GLU A 50 -0.49 -1.97 12.24
C GLU A 50 -1.05 -2.58 10.95
N ARG A 51 -2.38 -2.69 10.85
CA ARG A 51 -3.05 -3.18 9.62
C ARG A 51 -2.77 -2.30 8.40
N ILE A 52 -2.67 -0.99 8.60
CA ILE A 52 -2.29 -0.06 7.51
C ILE A 52 -0.84 -0.31 7.11
N SER A 53 0.09 -0.37 8.06
CA SER A 53 1.52 -0.60 7.78
C SER A 53 1.77 -1.92 7.07
N GLU A 54 1.06 -2.99 7.42
CA GLU A 54 1.15 -4.27 6.74
C GLU A 54 0.70 -4.17 5.27
N ARG A 55 -0.44 -3.53 5.02
CA ARG A 55 -0.93 -3.29 3.65
C ARG A 55 0.01 -2.42 2.84
N LEU A 56 0.62 -1.41 3.47
CA LEU A 56 1.62 -0.57 2.82
C LEU A 56 2.88 -1.36 2.44
N LYS A 57 3.33 -2.29 3.28
CA LYS A 57 4.46 -3.16 2.96
C LYS A 57 4.17 -4.05 1.75
N ILE A 58 3.01 -4.69 1.72
CA ILE A 58 2.58 -5.49 0.56
C ILE A 58 2.52 -4.62 -0.70
N LEU A 59 2.00 -3.39 -0.58
CA LEU A 59 1.95 -2.46 -1.71
C LEU A 59 3.35 -2.10 -2.23
N GLN A 60 4.34 -1.92 -1.35
CA GLN A 60 5.73 -1.63 -1.74
C GLN A 60 6.35 -2.76 -2.59
N ASP A 61 6.02 -4.01 -2.28
CA ASP A 61 6.53 -5.19 -3.00
C ASP A 61 5.86 -5.37 -4.37
N LEU A 62 4.60 -4.94 -4.52
CA LEU A 62 3.85 -5.03 -5.77
C LEU A 62 4.14 -3.87 -6.73
N VAL A 63 4.47 -2.69 -6.22
CA VAL A 63 4.70 -1.50 -7.06
C VAL A 63 6.16 -1.41 -7.48
N PRO A 64 6.45 -1.23 -8.79
CA PRO A 64 7.82 -1.02 -9.25
C PRO A 64 8.48 0.17 -8.55
N ASN A 65 9.64 -0.08 -7.93
CA ASN A 65 10.38 0.89 -7.11
C ASN A 65 9.59 1.44 -5.89
N GLY A 66 8.57 0.72 -5.39
CA GLY A 66 7.73 1.16 -4.28
C GLY A 66 8.47 1.41 -2.97
N THR A 67 9.56 0.69 -2.71
CA THR A 67 10.39 0.86 -1.49
C THR A 67 11.27 2.11 -1.50
N LYS A 68 11.46 2.75 -2.66
CA LYS A 68 12.41 3.88 -2.85
C LYS A 68 11.71 5.24 -2.92
N VAL A 69 10.39 5.29 -2.81
CA VAL A 69 9.58 6.50 -2.97
C VAL A 69 8.77 6.81 -1.72
N ASP A 70 8.36 8.07 -1.55
CA ASP A 70 7.49 8.46 -0.45
C ASP A 70 6.07 7.89 -0.63
N LEU A 71 5.27 7.92 0.43
CA LEU A 71 3.93 7.34 0.44
C LEU A 71 3.00 7.95 -0.62
N VAL A 72 3.04 9.26 -0.84
CA VAL A 72 2.15 9.92 -1.80
C VAL A 72 2.51 9.47 -3.20
N THR A 73 3.80 9.56 -3.55
CA THR A 73 4.32 9.07 -4.83
C THR A 73 4.07 7.58 -5.02
N MET A 74 4.16 6.75 -3.97
CA MET A 74 3.87 5.32 -4.04
C MET A 74 2.41 5.05 -4.44
N LEU A 75 1.47 5.82 -3.89
CA LEU A 75 0.05 5.67 -4.22
C LEU A 75 -0.24 6.08 -5.67
N GLU A 76 0.36 7.17 -6.16
CA GLU A 76 0.26 7.59 -7.56
C GLU A 76 0.86 6.55 -8.52
N LYS A 77 2.02 6.00 -8.16
CA LYS A 77 2.67 4.91 -8.91
C LYS A 77 1.83 3.64 -8.91
N ALA A 78 1.18 3.29 -7.80
CA ALA A 78 0.31 2.13 -7.72
C ALA A 78 -0.85 2.23 -8.72
N ILE A 79 -1.52 3.38 -8.76
CA ILE A 79 -2.61 3.65 -9.71
C ILE A 79 -2.10 3.51 -11.15
N SER A 80 -0.95 4.09 -11.44
CA SER A 80 -0.33 4.03 -12.76
C SER A 80 0.05 2.60 -13.15
N TYR A 81 0.58 1.82 -12.22
CA TYR A 81 0.95 0.43 -12.46
C TYR A 81 -0.26 -0.46 -12.73
N VAL A 82 -1.37 -0.27 -12.01
CA VAL A 82 -2.63 -0.99 -12.30
C VAL A 82 -3.13 -0.68 -13.72
N LYS A 83 -3.12 0.59 -14.15
CA LYS A 83 -3.50 0.97 -15.52
C LYS A 83 -2.58 0.32 -16.55
N PHE A 84 -1.29 0.27 -16.27
CA PHE A 84 -0.31 -0.39 -17.13
C PHE A 84 -0.55 -1.90 -17.23
N LEU A 85 -0.84 -2.59 -16.13
CA LEU A 85 -1.18 -4.02 -16.14
C LEU A 85 -2.48 -4.29 -16.92
N GLN A 86 -3.51 -3.47 -16.74
CA GLN A 86 -4.75 -3.56 -17.51
C GLN A 86 -4.49 -3.40 -19.02
N LEU A 87 -3.56 -2.53 -19.39
CA LEU A 87 -3.17 -2.34 -20.78
C LEU A 87 -2.44 -3.57 -21.32
N GLN A 88 -1.50 -4.14 -20.57
CA GLN A 88 -0.84 -5.40 -20.97
C GLN A 88 -1.84 -6.52 -21.23
N VAL A 89 -2.84 -6.69 -20.36
CA VAL A 89 -3.90 -7.70 -20.54
C VAL A 89 -4.73 -7.43 -21.80
N LYS A 90 -5.09 -6.16 -22.06
CA LYS A 90 -5.83 -5.80 -23.28
C LYS A 90 -5.04 -6.10 -24.53
N VAL A 91 -3.76 -5.77 -24.53
CA VAL A 91 -2.85 -6.10 -25.63
C VAL A 91 -2.85 -7.62 -25.76
N LEU A 92 -2.47 -8.39 -24.73
CA LEU A 92 -2.49 -9.87 -24.75
C LEU A 92 -3.80 -10.53 -25.19
N ALA A 93 -4.95 -9.89 -24.95
CA ALA A 93 -6.27 -10.38 -25.34
C ALA A 93 -6.68 -9.99 -26.78
N THR A 94 -5.99 -9.06 -27.43
CA THR A 94 -6.20 -8.77 -28.85
C THR A 94 -5.61 -9.90 -29.69
N ASP A 95 -6.50 -10.74 -30.22
CA ASP A 95 -6.23 -11.91 -31.07
C ASP A 95 -5.35 -11.58 -32.29
N GLU A 96 -5.36 -10.31 -32.72
CA GLU A 96 -4.64 -9.82 -33.90
C GLU A 96 -3.12 -9.70 -33.69
N PHE A 97 -2.67 -9.57 -32.43
CA PHE A 97 -1.26 -9.27 -32.14
C PHE A 97 -0.41 -10.52 -31.87
N TRP A 98 -1.00 -11.64 -31.47
CA TRP A 98 -0.30 -12.91 -31.29
C TRP A 98 -0.52 -13.76 -32.53
N PRO A 99 0.50 -13.95 -33.40
CA PRO A 99 0.33 -14.84 -34.55
C PRO A 99 0.03 -16.24 -34.02
N ALA A 100 -1.11 -16.80 -34.44
CA ALA A 100 -1.46 -18.18 -34.13
C ALA A 100 -0.32 -19.12 -34.61
N GLN A 101 0.17 -19.95 -33.69
CA GLN A 101 1.12 -21.07 -33.84
C GLN A 101 1.99 -21.07 -35.13
N GLY A 102 3.22 -20.56 -35.02
CA GLY A 102 4.26 -20.68 -36.04
C GLY A 102 4.79 -19.35 -36.62
N GLY A 103 4.20 -18.22 -36.26
CA GLY A 103 4.70 -16.89 -36.64
C GLY A 103 5.82 -16.39 -35.72
N LYS A 104 6.73 -15.57 -36.27
CA LYS A 104 7.72 -14.85 -35.45
C LYS A 104 7.01 -13.96 -34.44
N ALA A 105 7.45 -13.99 -33.18
CA ALA A 105 6.91 -13.12 -32.15
C ALA A 105 6.97 -11.65 -32.60
N PRO A 106 5.94 -10.85 -32.30
CA PRO A 106 5.92 -9.44 -32.66
C PRO A 106 7.08 -8.69 -32.00
N GLU A 107 7.80 -7.92 -32.83
CA GLU A 107 8.87 -7.01 -32.39
C GLU A 107 8.38 -5.98 -31.35
N VAL A 108 9.27 -5.55 -30.46
CA VAL A 108 8.96 -4.61 -29.37
C VAL A 108 8.34 -3.31 -29.90
N SER A 109 8.72 -2.87 -31.09
CA SER A 109 8.16 -1.68 -31.76
C SER A 109 6.68 -1.83 -32.09
N HIS A 110 6.25 -2.98 -32.61
CA HIS A 110 4.84 -3.24 -32.89
C HIS A 110 4.02 -3.29 -31.59
N VAL A 111 4.58 -3.85 -30.51
CA VAL A 111 3.93 -3.83 -29.18
C VAL A 111 3.67 -2.38 -28.75
N LYS A 112 4.65 -1.49 -28.93
CA LYS A 112 4.55 -0.07 -28.56
C LYS A 112 3.48 0.65 -29.38
N GLU A 113 3.44 0.43 -30.69
CA GLU A 113 2.42 1.04 -31.56
C GLU A 113 1.01 0.58 -31.20
N ALA A 114 0.81 -0.71 -30.93
CA ALA A 114 -0.49 -1.23 -30.49
C ALA A 114 -0.92 -0.62 -29.14
N ILE A 115 0.03 -0.48 -28.20
CA ILE A 115 -0.19 0.21 -26.93
C ILE A 115 -0.61 1.67 -27.15
N ASP A 116 0.10 2.40 -28.00
CA ASP A 116 -0.19 3.81 -28.29
C ASP A 116 -1.54 4.01 -28.98
N ALA A 117 -1.91 3.10 -29.89
CA ALA A 117 -3.23 3.10 -30.53
C ALA A 117 -4.37 2.92 -29.50
N ILE A 118 -4.24 1.96 -28.59
CA ILE A 118 -5.23 1.72 -27.52
C ILE A 118 -5.33 2.93 -26.58
N LEU A 119 -4.20 3.52 -26.19
CA LEU A 119 -4.17 4.72 -25.34
C LEU A 119 -4.82 5.92 -26.03
N SER A 120 -4.58 6.10 -27.33
CA SER A 120 -5.18 7.17 -28.14
C SER A 120 -6.69 7.01 -28.25
N SER A 121 -7.20 5.81 -28.56
CA SER A 121 -8.64 5.54 -28.63
C SER A 121 -9.37 5.67 -27.28
N HIS A 122 -8.68 5.46 -26.15
CA HIS A 122 -9.27 5.72 -24.83
C HIS A 122 -9.43 7.23 -24.57
N ARG A 123 -8.46 8.04 -25.00
CA ARG A 123 -8.50 9.49 -24.79
C ARG A 123 -9.67 10.13 -25.53
N GLU A 124 -9.92 9.71 -26.77
CA GLU A 124 -11.03 10.22 -27.59
C GLU A 124 -12.42 9.86 -27.04
N ARG A 125 -12.60 8.66 -26.48
CA ARG A 125 -13.87 8.27 -25.85
C ARG A 125 -14.17 9.05 -24.57
N ASN A 126 -13.14 9.40 -23.78
CA ASN A 126 -13.33 10.17 -22.55
C ASN A 126 -13.62 11.66 -22.81
N SER A 127 -13.18 12.22 -23.94
CA SER A 127 -13.49 13.61 -24.32
C SER A 127 -14.96 13.82 -24.70
N ASN A 128 -15.68 12.78 -25.12
CA ASN A 128 -17.07 12.87 -25.56
C ASN A 128 -18.10 12.88 -24.41
N PHE A 129 -17.64 12.85 -23.15
CA PHE A 129 -18.50 12.83 -21.96
C PHE A 129 -18.48 14.16 -21.16
N ASN A 130 -17.85 15.21 -21.70
CA ASN A 130 -17.93 16.56 -21.14
C ASN A 130 -19.05 17.33 -21.86
N PHE A 131 -20.29 17.12 -21.43
CA PHE A 131 -21.43 18.01 -21.66
C PHE A 131 -22.11 18.27 -20.32
#